data_AF-A0A926RYQ2-F1
#
_entry.id   AF-A0A926RYQ2-F1
#
_cell.length_a   1.000
_cell.length_b   1.000
_cell.length_c   1.000
_cell.angle_alpha   90.00
_cell.angle_beta   90.00
_cell.angle_gamma   90.00
#
_symmetry.space_group_name_H-M   'P 1'
#
loop_
_entity.id
_entity.type
_entity.pdbx_description
1 polymer ?
#
loop_
_entity_poly.entity_id
_entity_poly.type
_entity_poly.pdbx_seq_one_letter_code
_entity_poly.pdbx_strand_id
1 'polypeptide(L)'
;MIQTKKKALPFYKSAAWKKARETVLLRDHYLCQFCFMGNKIVQADIVHHIEHLSERPDKALDADNLISVCAKCHNRLHPEKGKRGGGNDQVKEIKARVIETKANEEYY
;
A
#
# COMPACT_ATOMS: atom_id res chain seq x y z
N MET A 1 -11.18 -23.72 -1.30
CA MET A 1 -11.36 -23.36 -2.73
C MET A 1 -10.29 -22.34 -3.11
N ILE A 2 -9.19 -22.77 -3.74
CA ILE A 2 -8.11 -21.86 -4.13
C ILE A 2 -8.52 -21.15 -5.42
N GLN A 3 -9.00 -19.91 -5.32
CA GLN A 3 -9.40 -19.15 -6.50
C GLN A 3 -8.14 -18.72 -7.26
N THR A 4 -7.95 -19.30 -8.44
CA THR A 4 -6.81 -19.00 -9.31
C THR A 4 -6.85 -17.54 -9.78
N LYS A 5 -5.66 -16.92 -9.91
CA LYS A 5 -5.42 -15.52 -10.35
C LYS A 5 -6.29 -15.04 -11.53
N LYS A 6 -6.79 -15.95 -12.38
CA LYS A 6 -7.63 -15.64 -13.55
C LYS A 6 -9.00 -15.03 -13.20
N LYS A 7 -9.65 -15.43 -12.10
CA LYS A 7 -11.00 -14.93 -11.73
C LYS A 7 -10.98 -13.52 -11.13
N ALA A 8 -9.91 -13.14 -10.43
CA ALA A 8 -9.80 -11.81 -9.80
C ALA A 8 -9.26 -10.72 -10.75
N LEU A 9 -8.78 -11.08 -11.94
CA LEU A 9 -8.17 -10.14 -12.89
C LEU A 9 -9.12 -9.01 -13.33
N PRO A 10 -10.43 -9.24 -13.61
CA PRO A 10 -11.36 -8.16 -13.94
C PRO A 10 -11.54 -7.16 -12.79
N PHE A 11 -11.60 -7.65 -11.54
CA PHE A 11 -11.70 -6.79 -10.36
C PHE A 11 -10.51 -5.84 -10.25
N TYR A 12 -9.28 -6.36 -10.33
CA TYR A 12 -8.06 -5.53 -10.25
C TYR A 12 -7.88 -4.59 -11.45
N LYS A 13 -8.58 -4.82 -12.57
CA LYS A 13 -8.62 -3.92 -13.72
C LYS A 13 -9.74 -2.87 -13.64
N SER A 14 -10.71 -3.05 -12.76
CA SER A 14 -11.87 -2.17 -12.63
C SER A 14 -11.48 -0.75 -12.21
N ALA A 15 -12.25 0.23 -12.66
CA ALA A 15 -12.07 1.63 -12.25
C ALA A 15 -12.29 1.82 -10.74
N ALA A 16 -13.25 1.08 -10.17
CA ALA A 16 -13.55 1.12 -8.74
C ALA A 16 -12.34 0.71 -7.90
N TRP A 17 -11.69 -0.41 -8.25
CA TRP A 17 -10.46 -0.84 -7.57
C TRP A 17 -9.33 0.19 -7.72
N LYS A 18 -9.10 0.71 -8.94
CA LYS A 18 -8.04 1.71 -9.17
C LYS A 18 -8.24 2.95 -8.30
N LYS A 19 -9.48 3.45 -8.21
CA LYS A 19 -9.84 4.60 -7.37
C LYS A 19 -9.63 4.28 -5.88
N ALA A 20 -10.15 3.15 -5.39
CA ALA A 20 -9.97 2.75 -4.00
C ALA A 20 -8.48 2.60 -3.63
N ARG A 21 -7.70 1.96 -4.52
CA ARG A 21 -6.24 1.83 -4.36
C ARG A 21 -5.54 3.18 -4.25
N GLU A 22 -5.86 4.12 -5.13
CA GLU A 22 -5.29 5.46 -5.11
C GLU A 22 -5.68 6.23 -3.84
N THR A 23 -6.95 6.18 -3.44
CA THR A 23 -7.43 6.79 -2.20
C THR A 23 -6.67 6.27 -0.98
N VAL A 24 -6.46 4.95 -0.88
CA VAL A 24 -5.73 4.34 0.24
C VAL A 24 -4.24 4.71 0.22
N LEU A 25 -3.60 4.73 -0.95
CA LEU A 25 -2.21 5.18 -1.07
C LEU A 25 -2.05 6.65 -0.68
N LEU A 26 -2.97 7.52 -1.09
CA LEU A 26 -2.95 8.94 -0.72
C LEU A 26 -3.17 9.14 0.79
N ARG A 27 -4.16 8.44 1.38
CA ARG A 27 -4.41 8.42 2.83
C ARG A 27 -3.15 8.07 3.61
N ASP A 28 -2.43 7.06 3.13
CA ASP A 28 -1.24 6.52 3.77
C ASP A 28 0.04 7.29 3.39
N HIS A 29 -0.08 8.41 2.68
CA HIS A 29 1.03 9.21 2.14
C HIS A 29 2.06 8.40 1.33
N TYR A 30 1.61 7.35 0.65
CA TYR A 30 2.45 6.36 -0.03
C TYR A 30 3.49 5.73 0.90
N LEU A 31 3.20 5.60 2.20
CA LEU A 31 4.07 4.94 3.17
C LEU A 31 3.53 3.56 3.53
N CYS A 32 4.45 2.60 3.68
CA CYS A 32 4.15 1.27 4.19
C CYS A 32 3.76 1.38 5.67
N GLN A 33 2.50 1.07 5.98
CA GLN A 33 1.95 1.25 7.32
C GLN A 33 2.64 0.33 8.35
N PHE A 34 3.01 -0.89 7.97
CA PHE A 34 3.77 -1.79 8.86
C PHE A 34 5.19 -1.29 9.14
N CYS A 35 5.86 -0.69 8.15
CA CYS A 35 7.20 -0.12 8.37
C CYS A 35 7.12 1.14 9.22
N PHE A 36 6.10 1.97 8.98
CA PHE A 36 5.86 3.21 9.72
C PHE A 36 5.64 2.95 11.21
N MET A 37 4.84 1.93 11.56
CA MET A 37 4.66 1.47 12.95
C MET A 37 5.98 1.03 13.62
N GLY A 38 6.97 0.61 12.82
CA GLY A 38 8.31 0.26 13.28
C GLY A 38 9.33 1.39 13.18
N ASN A 39 8.88 2.65 13.11
CA ASN A 39 9.70 3.85 12.93
C ASN A 39 10.59 3.83 11.67
N LYS A 40 10.13 3.18 10.60
CA LYS A 40 10.83 3.14 9.30
C LYS A 40 9.98 3.79 8.22
N ILE A 41 10.55 4.79 7.55
CA ILE A 41 9.93 5.42 6.38
C ILE A 41 10.27 4.60 5.15
N VAL A 42 9.29 3.87 4.63
CA VAL A 42 9.42 3.02 3.43
C VAL A 42 8.24 3.28 2.52
N GLN A 43 8.51 3.50 1.24
CA GLN A 43 7.47 3.73 0.24
C GLN A 43 6.57 2.49 0.07
N ALA A 44 5.27 2.71 -0.07
CA ALA A 44 4.27 1.72 -0.46
C ALA A 44 3.84 1.94 -1.91
N ASP A 45 3.82 0.85 -2.66
CA ASP A 45 3.34 0.76 -4.03
C ASP A 45 2.20 -0.27 -4.18
N ILE A 46 1.91 -1.02 -3.12
CA ILE A 46 0.91 -2.09 -3.08
C ILE A 46 -0.13 -1.79 -2.01
N VAL A 47 -1.40 -2.04 -2.32
CA VAL A 47 -2.50 -2.07 -1.36
C VAL A 47 -2.90 -3.52 -1.15
N HIS A 48 -2.90 -3.95 0.11
CA HIS A 48 -3.24 -5.31 0.52
C HIS A 48 -4.63 -5.34 1.17
N HIS A 49 -5.38 -6.41 0.90
CA HIS A 49 -6.66 -6.71 1.57
C HIS A 49 -6.38 -7.39 2.92
N ILE A 50 -6.82 -6.80 4.04
CA ILE A 50 -6.62 -7.36 5.39
C ILE A 50 -7.41 -8.67 5.54
N GLU A 51 -8.71 -8.62 5.23
CA GLU A 51 -9.55 -9.79 4.97
C GLU A 51 -9.53 -10.07 3.46
N HIS A 52 -9.07 -11.27 3.09
CA HIS A 52 -8.81 -11.61 1.69
C HIS A 52 -10.07 -11.45 0.82
N LEU A 53 -9.89 -10.96 -0.40
CA LEU A 53 -10.96 -10.80 -1.39
C LEU A 53 -11.78 -12.08 -1.63
N SER A 54 -11.16 -13.26 -1.52
CA SER A 54 -11.85 -14.55 -1.67
C SER A 54 -12.78 -14.90 -0.52
N GLU A 55 -12.55 -14.34 0.66
CA GLU A 55 -13.31 -14.60 1.89
C GLU A 55 -14.35 -13.50 2.11
N ARG A 56 -13.98 -12.24 1.85
CA ARG A 56 -14.81 -11.05 2.06
C ARG A 56 -14.92 -10.17 0.81
N PRO A 57 -15.58 -10.65 -0.25
CA PRO A 57 -15.78 -9.84 -1.46
C PRO A 57 -16.65 -8.60 -1.21
N ASP A 58 -17.50 -8.63 -0.18
CA ASP A 58 -18.30 -7.49 0.29
C ASP A 58 -17.43 -6.32 0.80
N LYS A 59 -16.23 -6.62 1.30
CA LYS A 59 -15.25 -5.63 1.78
C LYS A 59 -14.15 -5.31 0.77
N ALA A 60 -14.34 -5.67 -0.51
CA ALA A 60 -13.29 -5.56 -1.52
C ALA A 60 -12.80 -4.12 -1.77
N LEU A 61 -13.67 -3.13 -1.56
CA LEU A 61 -13.43 -1.71 -1.79
C LEU A 61 -13.50 -0.87 -0.50
N ASP A 62 -13.68 -1.53 0.65
CA ASP A 62 -13.74 -0.87 1.95
C ASP A 62 -12.34 -0.40 2.35
N ALA A 63 -12.18 0.89 2.58
CA ALA A 63 -10.88 1.49 2.93
C ALA A 63 -10.32 0.94 4.26
N ASP A 64 -11.19 0.51 5.17
CA ASP A 64 -10.78 -0.08 6.45
C ASP A 64 -10.25 -1.52 6.29
N ASN A 65 -10.61 -2.17 5.19
CA ASN A 65 -10.09 -3.49 4.80
C ASN A 65 -8.84 -3.40 3.89
N LEU A 66 -8.34 -2.19 3.64
CA LEU A 66 -7.23 -1.92 2.72
C LEU A 66 -6.06 -1.21 3.41
N ILE A 67 -4.86 -1.73 3.20
CA ILE A 67 -3.64 -1.20 3.81
C ILE A 67 -2.50 -1.05 2.80
N SER A 68 -1.83 0.12 2.81
CA SER A 68 -0.66 0.36 1.97
C SER A 68 0.58 -0.29 2.55
N VAL A 69 1.26 -1.10 1.74
CA VAL A 69 2.42 -1.90 2.16
C VAL A 69 3.51 -1.89 1.08
N CYS A 70 4.76 -2.04 1.50
CA CYS A 70 5.85 -2.33 0.57
C CYS A 70 5.85 -3.80 0.15
N ALA A 71 6.53 -4.13 -0.95
CA ALA A 71 6.65 -5.51 -1.44
C ALA A 71 7.14 -6.52 -0.38
N LYS A 72 8.07 -6.12 0.50
CA LYS A 72 8.58 -6.98 1.59
C LYS A 72 7.48 -7.34 2.59
N CYS A 73 6.73 -6.34 3.05
CA CYS A 73 5.62 -6.54 3.97
C CYS A 73 4.47 -7.31 3.32
N HIS A 74 4.12 -6.97 2.07
CA HIS A 74 3.12 -7.72 1.30
C HIS A 74 3.46 -9.20 1.18
N ASN A 75 4.72 -9.55 0.89
CA ASN A 75 5.14 -10.96 0.81
C ASN A 75 5.08 -11.68 2.16
N ARG A 76 5.36 -10.99 3.27
CA ARG A 76 5.25 -11.55 4.63
C ARG A 76 3.79 -11.87 5.00
N LEU A 77 2.83 -11.09 4.48
CA LEU A 77 1.40 -11.31 4.68
C LEU A 77 0.84 -12.47 3.83
N HIS A 78 1.61 -12.96 2.86
CA HIS A 78 1.28 -14.12 2.04
C HIS A 78 2.23 -15.31 2.28
N PRO A 79 2.23 -15.91 3.49
CA PRO A 79 3.13 -17.02 3.82
C PRO A 79 2.90 -18.26 2.93
N GLU A 80 1.69 -18.45 2.38
CA GLU A 80 1.35 -19.53 1.44
C GLU A 80 2.16 -19.47 0.14
N LYS A 81 2.74 -18.29 -0.18
CA LYS A 81 3.58 -18.10 -1.38
C LYS A 81 5.04 -18.48 -1.18
N GLY A 82 5.42 -19.01 0.00
CA GLY A 82 6.64 -19.78 0.25
C GLY A 82 7.95 -19.07 -0.06
N LYS A 83 8.65 -18.63 1.00
CA LYS A 83 10.11 -18.38 1.09
C LYS A 83 10.85 -18.21 -0.25
N ARG A 84 10.68 -17.07 -0.92
CA ARG A 84 11.61 -16.60 -1.95
C ARG A 84 11.97 -15.15 -1.65
N GLY A 85 13.09 -14.96 -0.96
CA GLY A 85 13.76 -13.67 -0.86
C GLY A 85 13.80 -13.08 0.54
N GLY A 86 14.82 -13.46 1.31
CA GLY A 86 15.42 -12.54 2.27
C GLY A 86 16.02 -11.37 1.49
N GLY A 87 15.25 -10.31 1.30
CA GLY A 87 15.70 -9.08 0.65
C GLY A 87 16.55 -8.26 1.60
N ASN A 88 17.80 -8.00 1.18
CA ASN A 88 18.81 -7.19 1.86
C ASN A 88 18.23 -5.81 2.27
N ASP A 89 18.37 -5.47 3.55
CA ASP A 89 17.85 -4.27 4.20
C ASP A 89 18.68 -3.01 3.89
N GLN A 90 18.90 -2.72 2.60
CA GLN A 90 19.46 -1.42 2.21
C GLN A 90 18.36 -0.37 2.23
N VAL A 91 18.17 0.24 3.41
CA VAL A 91 17.36 1.45 3.58
C VAL A 91 18.02 2.54 2.74
N LYS A 92 17.44 2.87 1.59
CA LYS A 92 17.88 4.05 0.83
C LYS A 92 17.38 5.29 1.54
N GLU A 93 18.30 6.12 2.00
CA GLU A 93 18.03 7.44 2.57
C GLU A 93 17.33 8.31 1.51
N ILE A 94 16.06 8.64 1.76
CA ILE A 94 15.33 9.59 0.91
C ILE A 94 15.71 10.99 1.40
N LYS A 95 16.52 11.71 0.61
CA LYS A 95 16.80 13.13 0.87
C LYS A 95 15.55 13.95 0.55
N ALA A 96 14.64 14.06 1.52
CA ALA A 96 13.52 14.99 1.44
C ALA A 96 14.10 16.42 1.44
N ARG A 97 13.86 17.18 0.36
CA ARG A 97 14.21 18.60 0.31
C ARG A 97 13.18 19.36 1.13
N VAL A 98 13.57 19.84 2.32
CA VAL A 98 12.74 20.77 3.09
C VAL A 98 12.64 22.06 2.29
N ILE A 99 11.43 22.41 1.86
CA ILE A 99 11.14 23.69 1.22
C ILE A 99 10.61 24.61 2.32
N GLU A 100 11.42 25.60 2.72
CA GLU A 100 10.94 26.68 3.58
C GLU A 100 10.09 27.63 2.73
N THR A 101 8.79 27.67 3.00
CA THR A 101 7.88 28.63 2.37
C THR A 101 7.71 29.83 3.30
N LYS A 102 8.07 31.03 2.83
CA LYS A 102 7.66 32.27 3.51
C LYS A 102 6.21 32.59 3.14
N ALA A 103 5.44 33.08 4.10
CA ALA A 103 4.08 33.56 3.88
C ALA A 103 4.10 34.68 2.83
N ASN A 104 3.15 34.68 1.90
CA ASN A 104 2.99 35.79 0.96
C ASN A 104 2.57 37.03 1.77
N GLU A 105 3.28 38.14 1.58
CA GLU A 105 2.84 39.43 2.11
C GLU A 105 1.60 39.87 1.33
N GLU A 106 0.45 39.87 1.99
CA GLU A 106 -0.79 40.43 1.43
C GLU A 106 -0.62 41.95 1.31
N TYR A 107 -0.59 42.45 0.07
CA TYR A 107 -0.71 43.89 -0.20
C TYR A 107 -2.20 44.28 -0.12
N TYR A 108 -2.54 45.12 0.85
CA TYR A 108 -3.81 45.84 0.96
C TYR A 108 -3.83 47.10 0.09
#